data_AF-A0AAW3CDB0-F1
#
_entry.id   AF-A0AAW3CDB0-F1
#
_cell.length_a   1.000
_cell.length_b   1.000
_cell.length_c   1.000
_cell.angle_alpha   90.00
_cell.angle_beta   90.00
_cell.angle_gamma   90.00
#
_symmetry.space_group_name_H-M   'P 1'
#
loop_
_entity.id
_entity.type
_entity.pdbx_description
1 polymer ?
#
loop_
_entity_poly.entity_id
_entity_poly.type
_entity_poly.pdbx_seq_one_letter_code
_entity_poly.pdbx_strand_id
1 'polypeptide(L)'
;LHESSTKTVGSALVRRQINFVLAVTAADVADVVDFLIADKSAIVVMVFDDLALHYTALVTALSSTPASVQARVITFTNLPLWSDTSEKIYLDFPLMQVFHFAMMVPSNYTPSSLMNIVTVLFAMELASMTPEPNSAAMVDALYRNGVMFTEGMAFGRFNWGCKVTSSGRVCLQHNYGAQSIVMLSVQRMLDPRVPPLTAPMTPSLVYRPRVASSALTPAERNGIIAGVVLLVVASIAAVGLLLYCCMDNRDND
;
A
#
# COMPACT_ATOMS: atom_id res chain seq x y z
N LEU A 1 3.82 24.53 -14.87
CA LEU A 1 3.39 24.03 -16.19
C LEU A 1 2.91 22.59 -15.98
N HIS A 2 1.63 22.42 -15.65
CA HIS A 2 1.03 21.10 -15.55
C HIS A 2 0.48 20.74 -16.92
N GLU A 3 1.11 19.77 -17.57
CA GLU A 3 0.57 19.13 -18.76
C GLU A 3 -0.65 18.34 -18.32
N SER A 4 -1.84 18.87 -18.56
CA SER A 4 -3.10 18.14 -18.36
C SER A 4 -3.16 17.05 -19.43
N SER A 5 -2.81 15.84 -19.04
CA SER A 5 -2.98 14.66 -19.88
C SER A 5 -4.47 14.49 -20.18
N THR A 6 -4.85 14.58 -21.46
CA THR A 6 -6.23 14.35 -21.95
C THR A 6 -6.61 12.87 -21.98
N LYS A 7 -5.78 11.99 -21.42
CA LYS A 7 -6.01 10.54 -21.39
C LYS A 7 -6.94 10.20 -20.23
N THR A 8 -8.07 9.55 -20.52
CA THR A 8 -8.92 8.94 -19.48
C THR A 8 -8.17 7.83 -18.78
N VAL A 9 -8.55 7.51 -17.54
CA VAL A 9 -7.94 6.41 -16.77
C VAL A 9 -8.02 5.12 -17.58
N GLY A 10 -9.18 4.85 -18.21
CA GLY A 10 -9.40 3.67 -19.05
C GLY A 10 -8.34 3.49 -20.14
N SER A 11 -7.98 4.57 -20.84
CA SER A 11 -6.99 4.52 -21.92
C SER A 11 -5.55 4.28 -21.45
N ALA A 12 -5.28 4.46 -20.16
CA ALA A 12 -3.97 4.28 -19.55
C ALA A 12 -3.81 2.90 -18.86
N LEU A 13 -4.89 2.11 -18.73
CA LEU A 13 -4.85 0.80 -18.07
C LEU A 13 -4.05 -0.21 -18.90
N VAL A 14 -3.15 -0.92 -18.21
CA VAL A 14 -2.27 -1.93 -18.79
C VAL A 14 -2.80 -3.31 -18.46
N ARG A 15 -2.98 -4.12 -19.51
CA ARG A 15 -3.45 -5.50 -19.44
C ARG A 15 -2.55 -6.39 -18.60
N ARG A 16 -3.14 -7.34 -17.88
CA ARG A 16 -2.48 -8.35 -17.04
C ARG A 16 -1.50 -7.77 -16.00
N GLN A 17 -1.75 -6.54 -15.55
CA GLN A 17 -0.95 -5.86 -14.55
C GLN A 17 -1.80 -5.34 -13.37
N ILE A 18 -1.11 -4.91 -12.31
CA ILE A 18 -1.68 -4.12 -11.23
C ILE A 18 -1.58 -2.65 -11.64
N ASN A 19 -2.73 -2.02 -11.84
CA ASN A 19 -2.85 -0.63 -12.26
C ASN A 19 -3.15 0.24 -11.04
N PHE A 20 -2.24 1.14 -10.70
CA PHE A 20 -2.48 2.15 -9.66
C PHE A 20 -3.09 3.38 -10.29
N VAL A 21 -4.30 3.75 -9.87
CA VAL A 21 -5.07 4.86 -10.45
C VAL A 21 -5.29 5.96 -9.42
N LEU A 22 -5.14 7.20 -9.88
CA LEU A 22 -5.35 8.44 -9.13
C LEU A 22 -6.11 9.43 -10.02
N ALA A 23 -6.76 10.41 -9.40
CA ALA A 23 -7.61 11.39 -10.05
C ALA A 23 -8.70 10.74 -10.92
N VAL A 24 -9.28 9.65 -10.41
CA VAL A 24 -10.40 8.94 -11.05
C VAL A 24 -11.62 9.86 -11.04
N THR A 25 -12.34 9.92 -12.15
CA THR A 25 -13.62 10.62 -12.26
C THR A 25 -14.80 9.64 -12.27
N ALA A 26 -16.01 10.16 -12.16
CA ALA A 26 -17.22 9.34 -12.27
C ALA A 26 -17.33 8.60 -13.62
N ALA A 27 -16.80 9.17 -14.71
CA ALA A 27 -16.81 8.55 -16.02
C ALA A 27 -15.83 7.36 -16.10
N ASP A 28 -14.66 7.49 -15.45
CA ASP A 28 -13.63 6.45 -15.44
C ASP A 28 -14.09 5.16 -14.72
N VAL A 29 -15.10 5.23 -13.86
CA VAL A 29 -15.64 4.05 -13.16
C VAL A 29 -16.14 3.00 -14.16
N ALA A 30 -16.87 3.42 -15.19
CA ALA A 30 -17.37 2.50 -16.21
C ALA A 30 -16.21 1.87 -17.00
N ASP A 31 -15.25 2.69 -17.42
CA ASP A 31 -14.05 2.24 -18.15
C ASP A 31 -13.25 1.20 -17.35
N VAL A 32 -13.09 1.41 -16.04
CA VAL A 32 -12.40 0.47 -15.13
C VAL A 32 -13.14 -0.87 -15.07
N VAL A 33 -14.47 -0.84 -14.95
CA VAL A 33 -15.29 -2.05 -14.88
C VAL A 33 -15.21 -2.84 -16.19
N ASP A 34 -15.40 -2.16 -17.33
CA ASP A 34 -15.33 -2.78 -18.65
C ASP A 34 -13.95 -3.38 -18.93
N PHE A 35 -12.89 -2.66 -18.55
CA PHE A 35 -11.52 -3.15 -18.64
C PHE A 35 -11.30 -4.42 -17.81
N LEU A 36 -11.79 -4.46 -16.57
CA LEU A 36 -11.65 -5.62 -15.70
C LEU A 36 -12.50 -6.81 -16.19
N ILE A 37 -13.65 -6.59 -16.80
CA ILE A 37 -14.43 -7.66 -17.45
C ILE A 37 -13.65 -8.26 -18.62
N ALA A 38 -13.04 -7.40 -19.46
CA ALA A 38 -12.28 -7.82 -20.63
C ALA A 38 -10.96 -8.52 -20.27
N ASP A 39 -10.24 -8.04 -19.26
CA ASP A 39 -8.98 -8.60 -18.81
C ASP A 39 -9.14 -9.26 -17.43
N LYS A 40 -9.20 -10.59 -17.42
CA LYS A 40 -9.39 -11.40 -16.20
C LYS A 40 -8.19 -11.41 -15.24
N SER A 41 -7.02 -10.95 -15.68
CA SER A 41 -5.78 -10.97 -14.89
C SER A 41 -5.38 -9.60 -14.36
N ALA A 42 -5.99 -8.52 -14.87
CA ALA A 42 -5.69 -7.18 -14.40
C ALA A 42 -6.33 -6.91 -13.03
N ILE A 43 -5.65 -6.10 -12.23
CA ILE A 43 -6.11 -5.57 -10.93
C ILE A 43 -6.03 -4.06 -11.00
N VAL A 44 -7.01 -3.36 -10.45
CA VAL A 44 -7.01 -1.90 -10.29
C VAL A 44 -6.95 -1.57 -8.81
N VAL A 45 -5.92 -0.83 -8.43
CA VAL A 45 -5.74 -0.27 -7.10
C VAL A 45 -6.06 1.22 -7.18
N MET A 46 -7.16 1.61 -6.55
CA MET A 46 -7.62 2.98 -6.47
C MET A 46 -7.22 3.59 -5.13
N VAL A 47 -6.70 4.82 -5.16
CA VAL A 47 -6.45 5.56 -3.92
C VAL A 47 -7.75 5.77 -3.14
N PHE A 48 -7.65 5.75 -1.82
CA PHE A 48 -8.82 5.75 -0.95
C PHE A 48 -9.73 6.96 -1.18
N ASP A 49 -9.16 8.14 -1.37
CA ASP A 49 -9.93 9.38 -1.54
C ASP A 49 -10.80 9.35 -2.80
N ASP A 50 -10.24 8.91 -3.93
CA ASP A 50 -11.00 8.74 -5.18
C ASP A 50 -12.09 7.67 -5.04
N LEU A 51 -11.77 6.56 -4.36
CA LEU A 51 -12.74 5.52 -4.09
C LEU A 51 -13.87 6.03 -3.20
N ALA A 52 -13.55 6.83 -2.19
CA ALA A 52 -14.52 7.38 -1.26
C ALA A 52 -15.44 8.40 -1.95
N LEU A 53 -14.85 9.25 -2.80
CA LEU A 53 -15.57 10.23 -3.61
C LEU A 53 -16.53 9.56 -4.61
N HIS A 54 -16.11 8.46 -5.24
CA HIS A 54 -16.88 7.75 -6.26
C HIS A 54 -17.51 6.45 -5.76
N TYR A 55 -17.62 6.28 -4.43
CA TYR A 55 -18.05 5.04 -3.80
C TYR A 55 -19.38 4.54 -4.35
N THR A 56 -20.40 5.40 -4.39
CA THR A 56 -21.74 5.04 -4.88
C THR A 56 -21.71 4.57 -6.33
N ALA A 57 -21.00 5.30 -7.21
CA ALA A 57 -20.87 4.91 -8.61
C ALA A 57 -20.16 3.55 -8.76
N LEU A 58 -19.08 3.33 -7.98
CA LEU A 58 -18.32 2.08 -7.97
C LEU A 58 -19.18 0.90 -7.52
N VAL A 59 -19.83 0.99 -6.36
CA VAL A 59 -20.64 -0.13 -5.84
C VAL A 59 -21.84 -0.40 -6.73
N THR A 60 -22.50 0.63 -7.26
CA THR A 60 -23.60 0.45 -8.21
C THR A 60 -23.12 -0.27 -9.48
N ALA A 61 -22.04 0.20 -10.11
CA ALA A 61 -21.51 -0.41 -11.33
C ALA A 61 -21.04 -1.86 -11.11
N LEU A 62 -20.42 -2.14 -9.96
CA LEU A 62 -19.84 -3.46 -9.67
C LEU A 62 -20.85 -4.45 -9.06
N SER A 63 -21.96 -3.98 -8.48
CA SER A 63 -22.99 -4.84 -7.85
C SER A 63 -23.56 -5.90 -8.80
N SER A 64 -23.67 -5.59 -10.09
CA SER A 64 -24.20 -6.48 -11.12
C SER A 64 -23.13 -7.35 -11.80
N THR A 65 -21.85 -7.16 -11.44
CA THR A 65 -20.73 -7.91 -12.02
C THR A 65 -20.40 -9.16 -11.21
N PRO A 66 -19.74 -10.17 -11.81
CA PRO A 66 -19.28 -11.34 -11.06
C PRO A 66 -18.34 -10.96 -9.91
N ALA A 67 -18.38 -11.72 -8.82
CA ALA A 67 -17.50 -11.53 -7.65
C ALA A 67 -16.00 -11.48 -8.02
N SER A 68 -15.58 -12.19 -9.06
CA SER A 68 -14.20 -12.16 -9.57
C SER A 68 -13.78 -10.81 -10.17
N VAL A 69 -14.72 -9.99 -10.65
CA VAL A 69 -14.48 -8.61 -11.09
C VAL A 69 -14.44 -7.68 -9.89
N GLN A 70 -15.42 -7.79 -8.99
CA GLN A 70 -15.51 -7.01 -7.75
C GLN A 70 -14.26 -7.15 -6.88
N ALA A 71 -13.65 -8.34 -6.85
CA ALA A 71 -12.45 -8.64 -6.06
C ALA A 71 -11.20 -7.88 -6.54
N ARG A 72 -11.20 -7.40 -7.78
CA ARG A 72 -10.02 -6.83 -8.47
C ARG A 72 -9.99 -5.31 -8.51
N VAL A 73 -10.97 -4.65 -7.90
CA VAL A 73 -10.90 -3.23 -7.54
C VAL A 73 -10.58 -3.14 -6.05
N ILE A 74 -9.42 -2.60 -5.73
CA ILE A 74 -8.83 -2.62 -4.38
C ILE A 74 -8.47 -1.20 -3.95
N THR A 75 -8.58 -0.92 -2.66
CA THR A 75 -8.00 0.26 -2.03
C THR A 75 -7.24 -0.12 -0.75
N PHE A 76 -6.50 0.82 -0.20
CA PHE A 76 -5.82 0.67 1.08
C PHE A 76 -6.47 1.59 2.11
N THR A 77 -6.78 1.06 3.29
CA THR A 77 -7.35 1.85 4.37
C THR A 77 -6.99 1.29 5.73
N ASN A 78 -6.95 2.14 6.74
CA ASN A 78 -6.92 1.77 8.16
C ASN A 78 -8.29 1.95 8.83
N LEU A 79 -9.32 2.32 8.07
CA LEU A 79 -10.67 2.39 8.58
C LEU A 79 -11.30 1.00 8.66
N PRO A 80 -12.12 0.72 9.70
CA PRO A 80 -12.99 -0.45 9.69
C PRO A 80 -13.94 -0.40 8.49
N LEU A 81 -14.47 -1.57 8.11
CA LEU A 81 -15.46 -1.62 7.04
C LEU A 81 -16.73 -0.90 7.49
N TRP A 82 -17.03 0.22 6.85
CA TRP A 82 -18.14 1.11 7.20
C TRP A 82 -19.52 0.43 7.15
N SER A 83 -19.69 -0.64 6.38
CA SER A 83 -20.94 -1.39 6.29
C SER A 83 -21.05 -2.56 7.27
N ASP A 84 -20.02 -2.85 8.06
CA ASP A 84 -20.01 -3.95 9.02
C ASP A 84 -20.73 -3.55 10.30
N THR A 85 -21.89 -4.16 10.57
CA THR A 85 -22.72 -3.92 11.77
C THR A 85 -22.67 -5.08 12.76
N SER A 86 -21.67 -5.96 12.67
CA SER A 86 -21.54 -7.12 13.57
C SER A 86 -21.21 -6.71 15.01
N GLU A 87 -21.62 -7.50 15.99
CA GLU A 87 -21.23 -7.25 17.39
C GLU A 87 -19.71 -7.21 17.57
N LYS A 88 -18.98 -8.05 16.81
CA LYS A 88 -17.52 -8.07 16.83
C LYS A 88 -16.92 -6.73 16.39
N ILE A 89 -17.44 -6.09 15.34
CA ILE A 89 -16.87 -4.81 14.89
C ILE A 89 -17.05 -3.71 15.94
N TYR A 90 -18.14 -3.74 16.72
CA TYR A 90 -18.41 -2.78 17.78
C TYR A 90 -17.52 -2.99 19.01
N LEU A 91 -17.09 -4.22 19.26
CA LEU A 91 -16.14 -4.54 20.32
C LEU A 91 -14.69 -4.17 19.91
N ASP A 92 -14.32 -4.46 18.67
CA ASP A 92 -12.97 -4.20 18.16
C ASP A 92 -12.75 -2.71 17.84
N PHE A 93 -13.80 -1.99 17.42
CA PHE A 93 -13.73 -0.59 16.98
C PHE A 93 -14.89 0.25 17.55
N PRO A 94 -14.70 0.90 18.72
CA PRO A 94 -15.71 1.78 19.33
C PRO A 94 -16.24 2.88 18.40
N LEU A 95 -15.38 3.38 17.50
CA LEU A 95 -15.73 4.32 16.43
C LEU A 95 -16.98 3.89 15.64
N MET A 96 -17.16 2.58 15.41
CA MET A 96 -18.28 2.08 14.61
C MET A 96 -19.63 2.27 15.32
N GLN A 97 -19.64 2.26 16.66
CA GLN A 97 -20.86 2.56 17.42
C GLN A 97 -21.24 4.03 17.27
N VAL A 98 -20.27 4.94 17.40
CA VAL A 98 -20.47 6.39 17.20
C VAL A 98 -20.93 6.67 15.77
N PHE A 99 -20.28 6.05 14.79
CA PHE A 99 -20.59 6.22 13.38
C PHE A 99 -22.02 5.78 13.02
N HIS A 100 -22.41 4.57 13.40
CA HIS A 100 -23.76 4.07 13.10
C HIS A 100 -24.85 4.76 13.90
N PHE A 101 -24.54 5.24 15.10
CA PHE A 101 -25.46 6.09 15.85
C PHE A 101 -25.68 7.44 15.16
N ALA A 102 -24.60 8.08 14.68
CA ALA A 102 -24.68 9.35 13.97
C ALA A 102 -25.34 9.22 12.60
N MET A 103 -25.05 8.13 11.88
CA MET A 103 -25.61 7.83 10.56
C MET A 103 -26.85 6.93 10.71
N MET A 104 -27.99 7.49 11.08
CA MET A 104 -29.22 6.72 11.36
C MET A 104 -29.70 5.80 10.21
N VAL A 105 -29.26 6.07 8.97
CA VAL A 105 -29.70 5.34 7.77
C VAL A 105 -28.53 4.54 7.19
N PRO A 106 -28.65 3.20 7.01
CA PRO A 106 -27.57 2.37 6.48
C PRO A 106 -27.07 2.74 5.08
N SER A 107 -27.90 3.38 4.24
CA SER A 107 -27.44 3.90 2.94
C SER A 107 -26.36 4.99 3.07
N ASN A 108 -26.24 5.61 4.25
CA ASN A 108 -25.23 6.61 4.54
C ASN A 108 -23.94 6.00 5.10
N TYR A 109 -23.88 4.68 5.25
CA TYR A 109 -22.67 3.95 5.62
C TYR A 109 -21.72 3.93 4.41
N THR A 110 -20.97 5.01 4.26
CA THR A 110 -20.02 5.20 3.17
C THR A 110 -18.63 5.48 3.74
N PRO A 111 -17.55 5.21 2.98
CA PRO A 111 -16.19 5.57 3.39
C PRO A 111 -16.06 7.07 3.71
N SER A 112 -16.69 7.93 2.90
CA SER A 112 -16.68 9.39 3.09
C SER A 112 -17.39 9.81 4.37
N SER A 113 -18.56 9.22 4.66
CA SER A 113 -19.29 9.47 5.91
C SER A 113 -18.46 9.08 7.14
N LEU A 114 -17.81 7.92 7.10
CA LEU A 114 -16.95 7.45 8.20
C LEU A 114 -15.74 8.37 8.37
N MET A 115 -15.09 8.77 7.27
CA MET A 115 -13.98 9.72 7.29
C MET A 115 -14.39 11.09 7.88
N ASN A 116 -15.59 11.57 7.56
CA ASN A 116 -16.12 12.80 8.14
C ASN A 116 -16.33 12.69 9.65
N ILE A 117 -16.86 11.57 10.14
CA ILE A 117 -17.00 11.34 11.60
C ILE A 117 -15.63 11.31 12.27
N VAL A 118 -14.66 10.60 11.69
CA VAL A 118 -13.27 10.58 12.20
C VAL A 118 -12.69 11.99 12.26
N THR A 119 -12.90 12.80 11.21
CA THR A 119 -12.42 14.18 11.14
C THR A 119 -13.04 15.07 12.23
N VAL A 120 -14.35 14.94 12.45
CA VAL A 120 -15.06 15.69 13.51
C VAL A 120 -14.54 15.30 14.89
N LEU A 121 -14.43 14.01 15.17
CA LEU A 121 -13.95 13.53 16.47
C LEU A 121 -12.50 13.96 16.72
N PHE A 122 -11.66 13.92 15.68
CA PHE A 122 -10.31 14.44 15.75
C PHE A 122 -10.28 15.95 16.05
N ALA A 123 -11.11 16.74 15.38
CA ALA A 123 -11.19 18.18 15.62
C ALA A 123 -11.70 18.51 17.04
N MET A 124 -12.65 17.74 17.56
CA MET A 124 -13.15 17.85 18.93
C MET A 124 -12.06 17.52 19.95
N GLU A 125 -11.29 16.47 19.72
CA GLU A 125 -10.15 16.11 20.57
C GLU A 125 -9.07 17.18 20.53
N LEU A 126 -8.77 17.74 19.36
CA LEU A 126 -7.83 18.85 19.24
C LEU A 126 -8.32 20.09 20.00
N ALA A 127 -9.61 20.39 19.93
CA ALA A 127 -10.21 21.52 20.65
C ALA A 127 -10.20 21.30 22.17
N SER A 128 -10.39 20.06 22.65
CA SER A 128 -10.35 19.73 24.09
C SER A 128 -8.96 19.94 24.70
N MET A 129 -7.90 19.80 23.88
CA MET A 129 -6.51 20.07 24.27
C MET A 129 -6.16 21.56 24.31
N THR A 130 -7.04 22.44 23.83
CA THR A 130 -6.80 23.89 23.77
C THR A 130 -7.73 24.64 24.74
N PRO A 131 -7.20 25.33 25.78
CA PRO A 131 -8.03 26.06 26.75
C PRO A 131 -8.92 27.13 26.12
N GLU A 132 -8.42 27.82 25.10
CA GLU A 132 -9.17 28.79 24.29
C GLU A 132 -9.04 28.39 22.81
N PRO A 133 -9.97 27.57 22.29
CA PRO A 133 -9.90 27.05 20.94
C PRO A 133 -9.97 28.18 19.91
N ASN A 134 -8.86 28.45 19.26
CA ASN A 134 -8.78 29.28 18.08
C ASN A 134 -7.82 28.61 17.08
N SER A 135 -7.85 29.06 15.83
CA SER A 135 -7.05 28.44 14.76
C SER A 135 -5.56 28.35 15.11
N ALA A 136 -4.97 29.39 15.70
CA ALA A 136 -3.55 29.38 16.05
C ALA A 136 -3.25 28.40 17.20
N ALA A 137 -4.08 28.39 18.24
CA ALA A 137 -3.93 27.49 19.38
C ALA A 137 -4.10 26.02 18.97
N MET A 138 -5.08 25.71 18.11
CA MET A 138 -5.30 24.35 17.61
C MET A 138 -4.18 23.88 16.69
N VAL A 139 -3.67 24.75 15.82
CA VAL A 139 -2.50 24.44 14.99
C VAL A 139 -1.26 24.19 15.87
N ASP A 140 -1.04 25.02 16.89
CA ASP A 140 0.08 24.83 17.82
C ASP A 140 -0.05 23.50 18.59
N ALA A 141 -1.24 23.19 19.10
CA ALA A 141 -1.54 21.92 19.74
C ALA A 141 -1.28 20.73 18.81
N LEU A 142 -1.73 20.81 17.55
CA LEU A 142 -1.54 19.77 16.53
C LEU A 142 -0.06 19.42 16.31
N TYR A 143 0.81 20.43 16.27
CA TYR A 143 2.24 20.24 16.01
C TYR A 143 3.08 19.96 17.27
N ARG A 144 2.64 20.43 18.45
CA ARG A 144 3.35 20.18 19.71
C ARG A 144 2.98 18.84 20.33
N ASN A 145 1.72 18.44 20.21
CA ASN A 145 1.24 17.22 20.83
C ASN A 145 1.86 15.99 20.13
N GLY A 146 1.94 14.91 20.90
CA GLY A 146 2.55 13.66 20.46
C GLY A 146 1.64 12.89 19.52
N VAL A 147 1.25 11.70 19.95
CA VAL A 147 0.22 10.91 19.27
C VAL A 147 -1.13 11.28 19.89
N MET A 148 -2.10 11.65 19.07
CA MET A 148 -3.48 11.86 19.49
C MET A 148 -4.27 10.56 19.32
N PHE A 149 -5.24 10.33 20.19
CA PHE A 149 -6.08 9.14 20.15
C PHE A 149 -7.54 9.53 20.14
N THR A 150 -8.32 8.89 19.27
CA THR A 150 -9.74 9.16 19.13
C THR A 150 -10.46 7.86 18.76
N GLU A 151 -11.37 7.40 19.61
CA GLU A 151 -12.19 6.19 19.37
C GLU A 151 -11.39 4.95 18.93
N GLY A 152 -10.22 4.74 19.55
CA GLY A 152 -9.33 3.62 19.25
C GLY A 152 -8.42 3.82 18.03
N MET A 153 -8.46 4.98 17.38
CA MET A 153 -7.55 5.36 16.30
C MET A 153 -6.41 6.24 16.81
N ALA A 154 -5.20 5.98 16.32
CA ALA A 154 -4.00 6.78 16.63
C ALA A 154 -3.66 7.72 15.47
N PHE A 155 -3.53 9.01 15.77
CA PHE A 155 -3.04 10.03 14.86
C PHE A 155 -1.64 10.42 15.31
N GLY A 156 -0.66 10.01 14.53
CA GLY A 156 0.76 10.22 14.84
C GLY A 156 1.13 11.69 14.80
N ARG A 157 2.28 12.00 15.40
CA ARG A 157 2.79 13.36 15.47
C ARG A 157 2.87 14.01 14.09
N PHE A 158 2.23 15.17 13.98
CA PHE A 158 2.38 16.06 12.84
C PHE A 158 3.69 16.83 13.02
N ASN A 159 4.53 16.85 11.99
CA ASN A 159 5.77 17.62 12.00
C ASN A 159 5.70 18.73 10.95
N TRP A 160 6.13 19.93 11.35
CA TRP A 160 6.43 20.97 10.40
C TRP A 160 7.86 20.77 9.89
N GLY A 161 8.01 20.78 8.58
CA GLY A 161 9.32 20.77 7.95
C GLY A 161 9.75 19.41 7.42
N CYS A 162 10.54 19.50 6.38
CA CYS A 162 10.96 18.39 5.59
C CYS A 162 12.41 18.05 5.96
N LYS A 163 12.64 16.93 6.64
CA LYS A 163 14.01 16.49 6.96
C LYS A 163 14.67 15.96 5.70
N VAL A 164 15.83 16.53 5.37
CA VAL A 164 16.73 15.99 4.35
C VAL A 164 17.54 14.87 5.02
N THR A 165 17.46 13.65 4.49
CA THR A 165 18.29 12.55 4.97
C THR A 165 19.75 12.79 4.58
N SER A 166 20.68 12.09 5.23
CA SER A 166 22.10 12.07 4.82
C SER A 166 22.31 11.58 3.37
N SER A 167 21.33 10.89 2.80
CA SER A 167 21.27 10.48 1.39
C SER A 167 20.62 11.50 0.46
N GLY A 168 20.36 12.72 0.92
CA GLY A 168 19.73 13.78 0.12
C GLY A 168 18.25 13.58 -0.15
N ARG A 169 17.58 12.61 0.49
CA ARG A 169 16.13 12.39 0.32
C ARG A 169 15.39 13.44 1.14
N VAL A 170 14.55 14.19 0.46
CA VAL A 170 13.75 15.26 1.02
C VAL A 170 12.38 14.66 1.37
N CYS A 171 11.94 14.84 2.62
CA CYS A 171 10.61 14.48 3.11
C CYS A 171 10.41 12.97 3.21
N LEU A 172 11.04 12.36 4.23
CA LEU A 172 10.70 10.99 4.63
C LEU A 172 9.19 10.88 4.82
N GLN A 173 8.58 9.94 4.11
CA GLN A 173 7.15 9.68 4.20
C GLN A 173 6.84 9.14 5.60
N HIS A 174 5.90 9.78 6.27
CA HIS A 174 5.36 9.35 7.56
C HIS A 174 3.96 8.78 7.33
N ASN A 175 3.61 7.71 8.03
CA ASN A 175 2.26 7.14 7.99
C ASN A 175 1.34 7.89 8.96
N TYR A 176 1.84 8.94 9.62
CA TYR A 176 1.16 9.78 10.60
C TYR A 176 0.31 8.96 11.57
N GLY A 177 0.88 7.87 12.09
CA GLY A 177 0.22 7.00 13.08
C GLY A 177 -0.80 6.01 12.52
N ALA A 178 -1.04 5.98 11.20
CA ALA A 178 -1.89 4.95 10.59
C ALA A 178 -1.34 3.56 10.87
N GLN A 179 -2.15 2.74 11.51
CA GLN A 179 -1.87 1.36 11.89
C GLN A 179 -2.89 0.42 11.26
N SER A 180 -2.59 -0.88 11.23
CA SER A 180 -3.57 -1.90 10.83
C SER A 180 -4.14 -1.68 9.42
N ILE A 181 -3.30 -1.22 8.50
CA ILE A 181 -3.68 -0.96 7.11
C ILE A 181 -4.02 -2.29 6.44
N VAL A 182 -5.16 -2.33 5.77
CA VAL A 182 -5.66 -3.50 5.04
C VAL A 182 -5.83 -3.17 3.56
N MET A 183 -5.70 -4.21 2.72
CA MET A 183 -6.20 -4.19 1.35
C MET A 183 -7.70 -4.53 1.36
N LEU A 184 -8.52 -3.59 0.91
CA LEU A 184 -9.97 -3.71 0.87
C LEU A 184 -10.45 -3.78 -0.58
N SER A 185 -11.10 -4.87 -0.96
CA SER A 185 -11.72 -5.00 -2.29
C SER A 185 -13.16 -4.50 -2.28
N VAL A 186 -13.66 -4.08 -3.44
CA VAL A 186 -15.09 -3.73 -3.59
C VAL A 186 -15.99 -4.94 -3.31
N GLN A 187 -15.53 -6.16 -3.57
CA GLN A 187 -16.26 -7.38 -3.18
C GLN A 187 -16.57 -7.40 -1.68
N ARG A 188 -15.60 -7.07 -0.81
CA ARG A 188 -15.83 -6.97 0.64
C ARG A 188 -16.69 -5.77 1.02
N MET A 189 -16.62 -4.67 0.26
CA MET A 189 -17.50 -3.51 0.48
C MET A 189 -18.97 -3.85 0.19
N LEU A 190 -19.23 -4.73 -0.78
CA LEU A 190 -20.56 -5.23 -1.14
C LEU A 190 -21.05 -6.34 -0.19
N ASP A 191 -20.15 -7.21 0.28
CA ASP A 191 -20.45 -8.27 1.24
C ASP A 191 -19.42 -8.30 2.39
N PRO A 192 -19.78 -7.79 3.59
CA PRO A 192 -18.92 -7.77 4.77
C PRO A 192 -18.40 -9.14 5.23
N ARG A 193 -19.01 -10.24 4.77
CA ARG A 193 -18.57 -11.61 5.11
C ARG A 193 -17.31 -12.03 4.36
N VAL A 194 -17.00 -11.40 3.23
CA VAL A 194 -15.77 -11.66 2.48
C VAL A 194 -14.58 -11.13 3.27
N PRO A 195 -13.60 -11.95 3.68
CA PRO A 195 -12.48 -11.47 4.50
C PRO A 195 -11.62 -10.43 3.76
N PRO A 196 -10.86 -9.58 4.48
CA PRO A 196 -9.91 -8.67 3.85
C PRO A 196 -8.84 -9.46 3.07
N LEU A 197 -8.31 -8.86 1.99
CA LEU A 197 -7.31 -9.53 1.13
C LEU A 197 -5.98 -9.77 1.84
N THR A 198 -5.70 -8.98 2.87
CA THR A 198 -4.50 -9.10 3.71
C THR A 198 -4.90 -9.00 5.18
N ALA A 199 -4.11 -9.64 6.04
CA ALA A 199 -4.15 -9.31 7.47
C ALA A 199 -3.78 -7.82 7.66
N PRO A 200 -4.30 -7.14 8.69
CA PRO A 200 -3.92 -5.77 9.01
C PRO A 200 -2.41 -5.66 9.23
N MET A 201 -1.78 -4.67 8.61
CA MET A 201 -0.34 -4.46 8.70
C MET A 201 0.03 -2.99 8.88
N THR A 202 1.11 -2.75 9.63
CA THR A 202 1.69 -1.41 9.82
C THR A 202 3.10 -1.40 9.23
N PRO A 203 3.26 -1.25 7.89
CA PRO A 203 4.57 -1.30 7.26
C PRO A 203 5.45 -0.13 7.71
N SER A 204 6.75 -0.38 7.92
CA SER A 204 7.71 0.71 8.07
C SER A 204 7.83 1.45 6.74
N LEU A 205 7.58 2.76 6.71
CA LEU A 205 7.76 3.59 5.50
C LEU A 205 9.23 3.86 5.13
N VAL A 206 10.17 3.14 5.75
CA VAL A 206 11.57 3.15 5.32
C VAL A 206 11.66 2.40 4.00
N TYR A 207 11.64 3.16 2.90
CA TYR A 207 11.83 2.62 1.56
C TYR A 207 13.29 2.14 1.43
N ARG A 208 13.54 0.89 1.79
CA ARG A 208 14.79 0.21 1.50
C ARG A 208 14.88 0.05 -0.01
N PRO A 209 15.97 0.46 -0.66
CA PRO A 209 16.19 0.15 -2.07
C PRO A 209 15.94 -1.34 -2.27
N ARG A 210 15.11 -1.71 -3.26
CA ARG A 210 15.04 -3.11 -3.69
C ARG A 210 16.41 -3.47 -4.24
N VAL A 211 17.26 -4.04 -3.40
CA VAL A 211 18.43 -4.78 -3.88
C VAL A 211 17.82 -5.94 -4.66
N ALA A 212 18.06 -6.01 -5.97
CA ALA A 212 17.58 -7.12 -6.77
C ALA A 212 18.05 -8.41 -6.09
N SER A 213 17.12 -9.19 -5.55
CA SER A 213 17.42 -10.37 -4.72
C SER A 213 18.17 -11.47 -5.49
N SER A 214 18.30 -11.32 -6.81
CA SER A 214 19.02 -12.20 -7.73
C SER A 214 20.37 -11.65 -8.18
N ALA A 215 20.75 -10.42 -7.81
CA ALA A 215 22.03 -9.86 -8.19
C ALA A 215 23.06 -10.15 -7.10
N LEU A 216 24.04 -11.00 -7.42
CA LEU A 216 25.23 -11.19 -6.60
C LEU A 216 25.82 -9.81 -6.26
N THR A 217 26.24 -9.63 -5.00
CA THR A 217 27.00 -8.45 -4.64
C THR A 217 28.29 -8.37 -5.48
N PRO A 218 28.86 -7.18 -5.70
CA PRO A 218 30.12 -7.07 -6.42
C PRO A 218 31.23 -7.95 -5.82
N ALA A 219 31.24 -8.12 -4.49
CA ALA A 219 32.18 -8.97 -3.79
C ALA A 219 31.95 -10.46 -4.09
N GLU A 220 30.72 -10.95 -4.03
CA GLU A 220 30.39 -12.35 -4.36
C GLU A 220 30.68 -12.67 -5.82
N ARG A 221 30.33 -11.76 -6.74
CA ARG A 221 30.64 -11.90 -8.17
C ARG A 221 32.15 -12.00 -8.39
N ASN A 222 32.92 -11.09 -7.78
CA ASN A 222 34.37 -11.09 -7.93
C ASN A 222 35.00 -12.33 -7.27
N GLY A 223 34.45 -12.79 -6.15
CA GLY A 223 34.86 -14.04 -5.48
C GLY A 223 34.64 -15.27 -6.35
N ILE A 224 33.48 -15.38 -7.01
CA ILE A 224 33.19 -16.48 -7.95
C ILE A 224 34.15 -16.45 -9.13
N ILE A 225 34.38 -15.29 -9.74
CA ILE A 225 35.31 -15.15 -10.87
C ILE A 225 36.72 -15.58 -10.45
N ALA A 226 37.21 -15.08 -9.32
CA ALA A 226 38.52 -15.43 -8.81
C ALA A 226 38.65 -16.94 -8.52
N GLY A 227 37.63 -17.53 -7.88
CA GLY A 227 37.60 -18.97 -7.58
C GLY A 227 37.62 -19.85 -8.82
N VAL A 228 36.84 -19.51 -9.85
CA VAL A 228 36.81 -20.25 -11.12
C VAL A 228 38.16 -20.18 -11.83
N VAL A 229 38.77 -19.00 -11.90
CA VAL A 229 40.10 -18.84 -12.52
C VAL A 229 41.14 -19.69 -11.80
N LEU A 230 41.15 -19.68 -10.47
CA LEU A 230 42.11 -20.44 -9.67
C LEU A 230 41.94 -21.95 -9.85
N LEU A 231 40.69 -22.43 -9.92
CA LEU A 231 40.38 -23.84 -10.14
C LEU A 231 40.77 -24.32 -11.55
N VAL A 232 40.58 -23.48 -12.57
CA VAL A 232 41.02 -23.77 -13.94
C VAL A 232 42.54 -23.85 -14.02
N VAL A 233 43.26 -22.91 -13.41
CA VAL A 233 44.74 -22.94 -13.38
C VAL A 233 45.25 -24.16 -12.64
N ALA A 234 44.67 -24.49 -11.49
CA ALA A 234 45.05 -25.67 -10.70
C ALA A 234 44.79 -26.98 -11.46
N SER A 235 43.68 -27.08 -12.18
CA SER A 235 43.36 -28.27 -12.97
C SER A 235 44.28 -28.44 -14.17
N ILE A 236 44.65 -27.37 -14.88
CA ILE A 236 45.66 -27.41 -15.96
C ILE A 236 47.01 -27.87 -15.41
N ALA A 237 47.45 -27.31 -14.28
CA ALA A 237 48.72 -27.70 -13.67
C ALA A 237 48.71 -29.17 -13.22
N ALA A 238 47.62 -29.65 -12.62
CA ALA A 238 47.47 -31.04 -12.21
C ALA A 238 47.49 -32.00 -13.42
N VAL A 239 46.78 -31.67 -14.50
CA VAL A 239 46.80 -32.47 -15.74
C VAL A 239 48.20 -32.47 -16.36
N GLY A 240 48.89 -31.33 -16.40
CA GLY A 240 50.27 -31.25 -16.88
C GLY A 240 51.24 -32.10 -16.06
N LEU A 241 51.11 -32.09 -14.72
CA LEU A 241 51.91 -32.90 -13.83
C LEU A 241 51.62 -34.40 -14.01
N LEU A 242 50.35 -34.78 -14.15
CA LEU A 242 49.96 -36.16 -14.43
C LEU A 242 50.50 -36.65 -15.77
N LEU A 243 50.42 -35.83 -16.82
CA LEU A 243 51.00 -36.16 -18.12
C LEU A 243 52.53 -36.30 -18.02
N TYR A 244 53.22 -35.39 -17.33
CA TYR A 244 54.67 -35.48 -17.12
C TYR A 244 55.06 -36.77 -16.36
N CYS A 245 54.43 -37.04 -15.22
CA CYS A 245 54.73 -38.21 -14.40
C CYS A 245 54.32 -39.54 -15.05
N CYS A 246 53.31 -39.56 -15.91
CA CYS A 246 52.84 -40.77 -16.59
C CYS A 246 53.46 -40.99 -17.97
N MET A 247 54.13 -39.98 -18.57
CA MET A 247 54.84 -40.13 -19.84
C MET A 247 56.30 -40.56 -19.68
N ASP A 248 56.89 -40.44 -18.49
CA ASP A 248 58.30 -40.76 -18.21
C ASP A 248 58.57 -42.26 -17.94
N ASN A 249 57.60 -43.15 -18.20
CA ASN A 249 57.74 -44.62 -18.05
C ASN A 249 57.88 -45.34 -19.40
N ARG A 250 58.36 -44.66 -20.45
CA ARG A 250 58.82 -45.32 -21.68
C ARG A 250 60.35 -45.27 -21.75
N ASP A 251 60.98 -46.04 -20.86
CA ASP A 251 62.28 -46.63 -21.17
C ASP A 251 62.08 -47.55 -22.37
N ASN A 252 62.56 -47.12 -23.54
CA ASN A 252 62.69 -47.99 -24.69
C ASN A 252 64.03 -48.74 -24.56
N ASP A 253 63.97 -49.95 -24.01
CA ASP A 253 64.91 -51.06 -24.30
C ASP A 253 64.10 -52.34 -24.53
#